data_AF-A0A523UQR9-F1
#
_entry.id   AF-A0A523UQR9-F1
#
_cell.length_a   1.000
_cell.length_b   1.000
_cell.length_c   1.000
_cell.angle_alpha   90.00
_cell.angle_beta   90.00
_cell.angle_gamma   90.00
#
_symmetry.space_group_name_H-M   'P 1'
#
loop_
_entity.id
_entity.type
_entity.pdbx_description
1 polymer ?
#
loop_
_entity_poly.entity_id
_entity_poly.type
_entity_poly.pdbx_seq_one_letter_code
_entity_poly.pdbx_strand_id
1 'polypeptide(L)'
;MLNKCTFRLPRSPWLGALALIAAVASPSFSQYTFGPSMWLEPDTTCYQARPSIAIDSHGNPCVVWMTFFEGDIRFAKSTDGGDTFLPSVLVDTTNYILASPKLALDPEDNPHVTWTNLGINGQHLGIRQVRYTRSTDKGQSFLPSIYAMADTTGHHEATRKMILIR
;
A
#
# COMPACT_ATOMS: atom_id res chain seq x y z
N MET A 1 11.17 21.97 -52.17
CA MET A 1 10.52 21.00 -51.27
C MET A 1 9.04 21.36 -51.16
N LEU A 2 8.16 20.56 -51.77
CA LEU A 2 6.71 20.42 -51.48
C LEU A 2 6.08 19.60 -52.62
N ASN A 3 5.92 18.29 -52.40
CA ASN A 3 5.26 17.41 -53.36
C ASN A 3 3.73 17.54 -53.18
N LYS A 4 3.09 18.31 -54.07
CA LYS A 4 1.62 18.28 -54.22
C LYS A 4 1.25 17.08 -55.10
N CYS A 5 0.74 16.02 -54.49
CA CYS A 5 0.06 14.95 -55.25
C CYS A 5 -1.39 15.36 -55.52
N THR A 6 -1.75 15.52 -56.79
CA THR A 6 -3.12 15.75 -57.24
C THR A 6 -3.73 14.42 -57.67
N PHE A 7 -4.73 13.94 -56.92
CA PHE A 7 -5.47 12.73 -57.27
C PHE A 7 -6.61 13.10 -58.23
N ARG A 8 -6.56 12.61 -59.48
CA ARG A 8 -7.68 12.73 -60.43
C ARG A 8 -8.51 11.45 -60.38
N LEU A 9 -9.81 11.58 -60.08
CA LEU A 9 -10.77 10.49 -60.21
C LEU A 9 -11.19 10.31 -61.68
N PRO A 10 -11.41 9.07 -62.16
CA PRO A 10 -12.01 8.84 -63.46
C PRO A 10 -13.50 9.20 -63.44
N ARG A 11 -14.01 9.77 -64.53
CA ARG A 11 -15.44 10.04 -64.71
C ARG A 11 -16.16 8.72 -65.01
N SER A 12 -17.00 8.27 -64.09
CA SER A 12 -17.91 7.13 -64.26
C SER A 12 -19.37 7.62 -64.18
N PRO A 13 -20.26 7.24 -65.12
CA PRO A 13 -21.65 7.64 -65.11
C PRO A 13 -22.56 6.47 -64.73
N TRP A 14 -22.72 6.16 -63.43
CA TRP A 14 -23.78 5.27 -62.97
C TRP A 14 -24.32 5.74 -61.61
N LEU A 15 -25.63 6.01 -61.55
CA LEU A 15 -26.36 6.33 -60.34
C LEU A 15 -26.41 5.11 -59.38
N GLY A 16 -26.29 5.39 -58.08
CA GLY A 16 -26.95 4.61 -57.04
C GLY A 16 -26.09 3.62 -56.25
N ALA A 17 -25.48 4.10 -55.16
CA ALA A 17 -25.41 3.41 -53.87
C ALA A 17 -24.73 4.33 -52.85
N LEU A 18 -25.52 4.96 -51.97
CA LEU A 18 -24.99 5.55 -50.74
C LEU A 18 -24.58 4.40 -49.82
N ALA A 19 -23.30 4.06 -49.80
CA ALA A 19 -22.75 3.23 -48.74
C ALA A 19 -22.72 4.08 -47.46
N LEU A 20 -23.69 3.87 -46.57
CA LEU A 20 -23.64 4.40 -45.22
C LEU A 20 -22.58 3.61 -44.46
N ILE A 21 -21.36 4.13 -44.36
CA ILE A 21 -20.38 3.58 -43.42
C ILE A 21 -20.87 3.98 -42.03
N ALA A 22 -21.49 3.05 -41.31
CA ALA A 22 -21.69 3.20 -39.89
C ALA A 22 -20.30 3.28 -39.25
N ALA A 23 -19.91 4.46 -38.75
CA ALA A 23 -18.77 4.57 -37.87
C ALA A 23 -19.10 3.75 -36.61
N VAL A 24 -18.53 2.56 -36.48
CA VAL A 24 -18.55 1.84 -35.21
C VAL A 24 -17.78 2.72 -34.24
N ALA A 25 -18.47 3.34 -33.29
CA ALA A 25 -17.82 4.08 -32.22
C ALA A 25 -16.89 3.11 -31.50
N SER A 26 -15.58 3.32 -31.64
CA SER A 26 -14.59 2.57 -30.87
C SER A 26 -14.94 2.70 -29.39
N PRO A 27 -14.83 1.63 -28.58
CA PRO A 27 -15.04 1.75 -27.14
C PRO A 27 -14.10 2.84 -26.63
N SER A 28 -14.69 3.91 -26.08
CA SER A 28 -13.94 4.93 -25.38
C SER A 28 -13.36 4.26 -24.14
N PHE A 29 -12.07 3.97 -24.17
CA PHE A 29 -11.35 3.59 -22.97
C PHE A 29 -11.46 4.75 -21.99
N SER A 30 -12.06 4.50 -20.82
CA SER A 30 -11.94 5.42 -19.69
C SER A 30 -10.45 5.61 -19.44
N GLN A 31 -9.95 6.85 -19.58
CA GLN A 31 -8.57 7.14 -19.23
C GLN A 31 -8.46 7.06 -17.71
N TYR A 32 -7.82 6.01 -17.22
CA TYR A 32 -7.42 5.94 -15.81
C TYR A 32 -6.33 6.97 -15.59
N THR A 33 -6.66 8.07 -14.93
CA THR A 33 -5.70 9.11 -14.53
C THR A 33 -5.41 8.98 -13.04
N PHE A 34 -4.15 9.22 -12.65
CA PHE A 34 -3.81 9.35 -11.23
C PHE A 34 -4.42 10.63 -10.66
N GLY A 35 -5.01 10.53 -9.46
CA GLY A 35 -5.36 11.69 -8.65
C GLY A 35 -4.11 12.42 -8.14
N PRO A 36 -4.27 13.60 -7.52
CA PRO A 36 -3.15 14.31 -6.91
C PRO A 36 -2.51 13.48 -5.78
N SER A 37 -1.19 13.65 -5.60
CA SER A 37 -0.51 13.11 -4.42
C SER A 37 -0.93 13.85 -3.15
N MET A 38 -1.08 13.14 -2.04
CA MET A 38 -1.38 13.72 -0.74
C MET A 38 -0.37 13.29 0.33
N TRP A 39 -0.23 14.10 1.38
CA TRP A 39 0.53 13.76 2.57
C TRP A 39 -0.37 13.02 3.56
N LEU A 40 0.07 11.85 4.04
CA LEU A 40 -0.58 11.15 5.16
C LEU A 40 -0.20 11.76 6.51
N GLU A 41 1.04 12.25 6.62
CA GLU A 41 1.57 12.91 7.80
C GLU A 41 2.48 14.06 7.34
N PRO A 42 2.03 15.33 7.44
CA PRO A 42 2.76 16.47 6.88
C PRO A 42 3.96 16.91 7.74
N ASP A 43 4.29 16.17 8.81
CA ASP A 43 5.48 16.45 9.60
C ASP A 43 6.74 16.17 8.77
N THR A 44 7.39 17.26 8.37
CA THR A 44 8.63 17.26 7.58
C THR A 44 9.89 17.23 8.43
N THR A 45 9.75 17.22 9.76
CA THR A 45 10.89 17.18 10.68
C THR A 45 11.43 15.76 10.86
N CYS A 46 10.66 14.73 10.47
CA CYS A 46 11.05 13.33 10.55
C CYS A 46 11.26 12.68 9.18
N TYR A 47 12.30 11.84 9.04
CA TYR A 47 12.48 11.03 7.84
C TYR A 47 11.49 9.86 7.87
N GLN A 48 10.49 9.88 6.99
CA GLN A 48 9.48 8.84 6.85
C GLN A 48 9.82 7.91 5.68
N ALA A 49 9.74 6.59 5.87
CA ALA A 49 10.19 5.64 4.86
C ALA A 49 9.49 4.28 4.92
N ARG A 50 9.75 3.47 3.88
CA ARG A 50 9.35 2.05 3.76
C ARG A 50 7.85 1.83 3.93
N PRO A 51 7.00 2.54 3.17
CA PRO A 51 5.56 2.35 3.27
C PRO A 51 5.15 0.97 2.78
N SER A 52 4.06 0.46 3.34
CA SER A 52 3.32 -0.70 2.85
C SER A 52 1.83 -0.37 2.87
N ILE A 53 1.10 -0.78 1.83
CA ILE A 53 -0.33 -0.49 1.64
C ILE A 53 -1.11 -1.79 1.48
N ALA A 54 -2.34 -1.81 1.98
CA ALA A 54 -3.34 -2.85 1.74
C ALA A 54 -4.71 -2.17 1.52
N ILE A 55 -5.63 -2.86 0.84
CA ILE A 55 -6.98 -2.36 0.56
C ILE A 55 -7.98 -3.18 1.37
N ASP A 56 -8.85 -2.50 2.12
CA ASP A 56 -9.92 -3.15 2.90
C ASP A 56 -11.05 -3.68 2.00
N SER A 57 -11.96 -4.45 2.58
CA SER A 57 -13.10 -5.06 1.86
C SER A 57 -14.08 -4.04 1.26
N HIS A 58 -13.99 -2.77 1.66
CA HIS A 58 -14.79 -1.66 1.16
C HIS A 58 -14.05 -0.81 0.12
N GLY A 59 -12.83 -1.19 -0.25
CA GLY A 59 -12.01 -0.48 -1.23
C GLY A 59 -11.18 0.67 -0.64
N ASN A 60 -11.09 0.81 0.68
CA ASN A 60 -10.31 1.89 1.29
C ASN A 60 -8.85 1.48 1.51
N PRO A 61 -7.89 2.34 1.15
CA PRO A 61 -6.48 2.11 1.44
C PRO A 61 -6.15 2.25 2.93
N CYS A 62 -5.34 1.31 3.41
CA CYS A 62 -4.68 1.32 4.71
C CYS A 62 -3.16 1.32 4.48
N VAL A 63 -2.43 2.21 5.14
CA VAL A 63 -0.99 2.43 4.92
C VAL A 63 -0.26 2.33 6.25
N VAL A 64 0.90 1.68 6.25
CA VAL A 64 1.86 1.67 7.36
C VAL A 64 3.21 2.20 6.87
N TRP A 65 3.93 2.94 7.70
CA TRP A 65 5.28 3.45 7.41
C TRP A 65 6.13 3.50 8.68
N MET A 66 7.44 3.70 8.52
CA MET A 66 8.33 4.01 9.64
C MET A 66 8.68 5.50 9.68
N THR A 67 8.98 6.01 10.86
CA THR A 67 9.66 7.30 11.08
C THR A 67 11.04 7.04 11.68
N PHE A 68 12.06 7.76 11.23
CA PHE A 68 13.46 7.41 11.51
C PHE A 68 13.97 7.98 12.83
N PHE A 69 13.67 9.24 13.14
CA PHE A 69 14.21 9.89 14.33
C PHE A 69 13.47 9.46 15.59
N GLU A 70 12.15 9.26 15.50
CA GLU A 70 11.33 8.72 16.58
C GLU A 70 11.45 7.20 16.64
N GLY A 71 11.77 6.54 15.52
CA GLY A 71 11.82 5.09 15.42
C GLY A 71 10.44 4.44 15.47
N ASP A 72 9.38 5.21 15.16
CA ASP A 72 8.01 4.75 15.21
C ASP A 72 7.62 3.96 13.96
N ILE A 73 6.66 3.07 14.13
CA ILE A 73 5.85 2.52 13.05
C ILE A 73 4.46 3.14 13.20
N ARG A 74 3.98 3.76 12.13
CA ARG A 74 2.71 4.50 12.08
C ARG A 74 1.76 3.83 11.10
N PHE A 75 0.46 3.91 11.39
CA PHE A 75 -0.61 3.40 10.53
C PHE A 75 -1.66 4.48 10.29
N ALA A 76 -2.18 4.59 9.07
CA ALA A 76 -3.35 5.38 8.75
C ALA A 76 -4.25 4.65 7.75
N LYS A 77 -5.54 4.98 7.77
CA LYS A 77 -6.55 4.42 6.86
C LYS A 77 -7.43 5.51 6.30
N SER A 78 -7.90 5.30 5.09
CA SER A 78 -8.98 6.05 4.49
C SER A 78 -10.33 5.42 4.85
N THR A 79 -11.40 6.19 4.71
CA THR A 79 -12.79 5.72 4.79
C THR A 79 -13.62 6.15 3.58
N ASP A 80 -12.96 6.69 2.55
CA ASP A 80 -13.55 7.33 1.38
C ASP A 80 -12.78 6.98 0.09
N GLY A 81 -12.29 5.74 -0.01
CA GLY A 81 -11.62 5.25 -1.23
C GLY A 81 -10.25 5.86 -1.53
N GLY A 82 -9.67 6.58 -0.57
CA GLY A 82 -8.35 7.21 -0.69
C GLY A 82 -8.39 8.72 -0.95
N ASP A 83 -9.57 9.35 -0.93
CA ASP A 83 -9.69 10.80 -1.07
C ASP A 83 -9.15 11.54 0.17
N THR A 84 -9.35 10.98 1.36
CA THR A 84 -8.78 11.45 2.63
C THR A 84 -8.30 10.30 3.50
N PHE A 85 -7.47 10.62 4.51
CA PHE A 85 -7.00 9.68 5.52
C PHE A 85 -7.30 10.21 6.92
N LEU A 86 -7.64 9.29 7.82
CA LEU A 86 -7.72 9.57 9.25
C LEU A 86 -6.32 9.89 9.81
N PRO A 87 -6.23 10.60 10.96
CA PRO A 87 -4.97 10.78 11.66
C PRO A 87 -4.27 9.45 11.91
N SER A 88 -2.93 9.45 11.80
CA SER A 88 -2.14 8.24 12.02
C SER A 88 -2.19 7.80 13.49
N VAL A 89 -2.09 6.49 13.69
CA VAL A 89 -1.98 5.86 15.01
C VAL A 89 -0.62 5.18 15.14
N LEU A 90 -0.11 5.14 16.38
CA LEU A 90 1.14 4.45 16.69
C LEU A 90 0.90 2.93 16.69
N VAL A 91 1.72 2.20 15.93
CA VAL A 91 1.76 0.74 15.91
C VAL A 91 2.76 0.23 16.95
N ASP A 92 3.98 0.78 16.94
CA ASP A 92 5.04 0.48 17.90
C ASP A 92 6.12 1.57 17.84
N THR A 93 6.88 1.74 18.93
CA THR A 93 8.10 2.54 18.98
C THR A 93 9.28 1.59 19.06
N THR A 94 9.99 1.45 17.94
CA THR A 94 11.00 0.40 17.83
C THR A 94 12.31 0.75 18.53
N ASN A 95 12.58 2.02 18.85
CA ASN A 95 13.91 2.50 19.27
C ASN A 95 15.03 2.12 18.26
N TYR A 96 14.67 1.72 17.03
CA TYR A 96 15.57 1.23 16.00
C TYR A 96 15.33 1.95 14.68
N ILE A 97 16.40 2.45 14.08
CA ILE A 97 16.36 3.33 12.90
C ILE A 97 16.04 2.62 11.55
N LEU A 98 15.80 1.30 11.54
CA LEU A 98 15.70 0.53 10.29
C LEU A 98 14.57 -0.50 10.31
N ALA A 99 13.40 -0.14 10.84
CA ALA A 99 12.19 -0.97 10.71
C ALA A 99 11.74 -1.08 9.24
N SER A 100 11.30 -2.25 8.79
CA SER A 100 10.68 -2.44 7.46
C SER A 100 9.26 -2.98 7.62
N PRO A 101 8.26 -2.12 7.86
CA PRO A 101 6.91 -2.59 8.11
C PRO A 101 6.25 -3.18 6.86
N LYS A 102 5.40 -4.17 7.08
CA LYS A 102 4.54 -4.83 6.09
C LYS A 102 3.15 -4.96 6.69
N LEU A 103 2.14 -4.64 5.87
CA LEU A 103 0.74 -4.63 6.25
C LEU A 103 -0.04 -5.67 5.45
N ALA A 104 -0.89 -6.41 6.14
CA ALA A 104 -1.95 -7.22 5.57
C ALA A 104 -3.24 -6.99 6.37
N LEU A 105 -4.40 -7.27 5.76
CA LEU A 105 -5.69 -7.24 6.44
C LEU A 105 -6.24 -8.67 6.54
N ASP A 106 -6.90 -9.00 7.65
CA ASP A 106 -7.67 -10.23 7.78
C ASP A 106 -9.08 -10.07 7.12
N PRO A 107 -9.89 -11.14 7.00
CA PRO A 107 -11.22 -11.07 6.40
C PRO A 107 -12.20 -10.10 7.09
N GLU A 108 -11.92 -9.72 8.34
CA GLU A 108 -12.71 -8.76 9.12
C GLU A 108 -12.16 -7.31 9.02
N ASP A 109 -11.22 -7.07 8.10
CA ASP A 109 -10.50 -5.81 7.87
C ASP A 109 -9.62 -5.36 9.05
N ASN A 110 -9.14 -6.28 9.89
CA ASN A 110 -8.18 -5.93 10.94
C ASN A 110 -6.74 -5.91 10.39
N PRO A 111 -6.00 -4.81 10.63
CA PRO A 111 -4.59 -4.72 10.29
C PRO A 111 -3.68 -5.71 11.04
N HIS A 112 -2.89 -6.46 10.28
CA HIS A 112 -1.76 -7.27 10.73
C HIS A 112 -0.47 -6.62 10.24
N VAL A 113 0.44 -6.32 11.16
CA VAL A 113 1.69 -5.61 10.84
C VAL A 113 2.89 -6.46 11.27
N THR A 114 3.83 -6.64 10.35
CA THR A 114 5.14 -7.25 10.65
C THR A 114 6.25 -6.29 10.29
N TRP A 115 7.39 -6.40 10.95
CA TRP A 115 8.59 -5.66 10.57
C TRP A 115 9.84 -6.43 10.94
N THR A 116 10.91 -6.14 10.21
CA THR A 116 12.27 -6.50 10.64
C THR A 116 12.90 -5.28 11.29
N ASN A 117 13.47 -5.43 12.48
CA ASN A 117 14.34 -4.42 13.09
C ASN A 117 15.78 -4.95 13.15
N LEU A 118 16.76 -4.06 13.00
CA LEU A 118 18.15 -4.35 13.33
C LEU A 118 18.39 -3.81 14.74
N GLY A 119 18.73 -4.69 15.69
CA GLY A 119 19.13 -4.23 17.01
C GLY A 119 20.43 -3.43 16.89
N ILE A 120 20.40 -2.16 17.32
CA ILE A 120 21.57 -1.27 17.26
C ILE A 120 22.24 -1.07 18.62
N ASN A 121 21.67 -1.62 19.70
CA ASN A 121 22.15 -1.50 21.08
C ASN A 121 21.85 -2.77 21.88
N GLY A 122 22.67 -3.04 22.90
CA GLY A 122 22.43 -4.09 23.90
C GLY A 122 22.53 -5.52 23.36
N GLN A 123 21.78 -6.43 23.98
CA GLN A 123 21.81 -7.88 23.71
C GLN A 123 21.35 -8.28 22.29
N HIS A 124 20.85 -7.34 21.50
CA HIS A 124 20.37 -7.59 20.14
C HIS A 124 21.21 -6.89 19.06
N LEU A 125 22.39 -6.36 19.42
CA LEU A 125 23.28 -5.69 18.49
C LEU A 125 23.62 -6.58 17.28
N GLY A 126 23.32 -6.09 16.08
CA GLY A 126 23.59 -6.79 14.82
C GLY A 126 22.59 -7.90 14.46
N ILE A 127 21.63 -8.21 15.33
CA ILE A 127 20.63 -9.24 15.09
C ILE A 127 19.41 -8.61 14.41
N ARG A 128 18.97 -9.21 13.32
CA ARG A 128 17.68 -8.90 12.69
C ARG A 128 16.61 -9.79 13.30
N GLN A 129 15.59 -9.19 13.90
CA GLN A 129 14.44 -9.92 14.44
C GLN A 129 13.20 -9.59 13.64
N VAL A 130 12.33 -10.57 13.44
CA VAL A 130 10.99 -10.34 12.89
C VAL A 130 10.05 -10.11 14.07
N ARG A 131 9.28 -9.04 13.99
CA ARG A 131 8.22 -8.71 14.95
C ARG A 131 6.86 -8.69 14.27
N TYR A 132 5.83 -8.89 15.08
CA TYR A 132 4.45 -8.93 14.67
C TYR A 132 3.56 -8.23 15.70
N THR A 133 2.58 -7.47 15.21
CA THR A 133 1.40 -7.09 15.98
C THR A 133 0.17 -7.10 15.08
N ARG A 134 -1.01 -6.97 15.68
CA ARG A 134 -2.27 -6.72 14.98
C ARG A 134 -3.16 -5.77 15.75
N SER A 135 -4.08 -5.17 15.03
CA SER A 135 -5.25 -4.51 15.58
C SER A 135 -6.39 -5.53 15.74
N THR A 136 -7.33 -5.24 16.63
CA THR A 136 -8.61 -5.97 16.77
C THR A 136 -9.81 -5.03 16.68
N ASP A 137 -9.58 -3.79 16.22
CA ASP A 137 -10.53 -2.69 16.21
C ASP A 137 -10.46 -1.90 14.89
N LYS A 138 -10.12 -2.59 13.79
CA LYS A 138 -10.03 -2.04 12.42
C LYS A 138 -9.03 -0.89 12.28
N GLY A 139 -7.91 -0.97 13.01
CA GLY A 139 -6.80 -0.04 12.95
C GLY A 139 -6.95 1.21 13.81
N GLN A 140 -7.83 1.20 14.82
CA GLN A 140 -7.91 2.29 15.80
C GLN A 140 -6.79 2.18 16.85
N SER A 141 -6.38 0.96 17.19
CA SER A 141 -5.24 0.68 18.06
C SER A 141 -4.57 -0.64 17.69
N PHE A 142 -3.35 -0.84 18.20
CA PHE A 142 -2.58 -2.07 18.01
C PHE A 142 -2.25 -2.71 19.34
N LEU A 143 -2.24 -4.05 19.35
CA LEU A 143 -1.80 -4.82 20.50
C LEU A 143 -0.28 -4.65 20.71
N PRO A 144 0.25 -5.01 21.90
CA PRO A 144 1.68 -5.11 22.10
C PRO A 144 2.33 -6.06 21.10
N SER A 145 3.47 -5.68 20.55
CA SER A 145 4.18 -6.50 19.57
C SER A 145 4.90 -7.69 20.21
N ILE A 146 5.04 -8.74 19.42
CA ILE A 146 5.75 -9.98 19.78
C ILE A 146 6.82 -10.31 18.75
N TYR A 147 7.79 -11.14 19.14
CA TYR A 147 8.73 -11.73 18.20
C TYR A 147 8.04 -12.83 17.39
N ALA A 148 8.17 -12.75 16.06
CA ALA A 148 7.70 -13.77 15.14
C ALA A 148 8.77 -14.87 15.01
N MET A 149 8.97 -15.62 16.09
CA MET A 149 9.83 -16.81 16.08
C MET A 149 8.93 -18.05 16.18
N ALA A 150 9.20 -19.08 15.38
CA ALA A 150 8.91 -20.44 15.82
C ALA A 150 10.02 -20.81 16.81
N ASP A 151 9.66 -21.05 18.06
CA ASP A 151 10.59 -21.50 19.10
C ASP A 151 11.50 -22.63 18.58
N THR A 152 12.77 -22.33 18.36
CA THR A 152 13.82 -23.33 18.07
C THR A 152 15.00 -23.24 19.03
N THR A 153 14.91 -22.42 20.06
CA THR A 153 15.90 -22.36 21.14
C THR A 153 15.19 -22.71 22.42
N GLY A 154 15.19 -24.00 22.76
CA GLY A 154 14.56 -24.57 23.96
C GLY A 154 15.17 -24.10 25.29
N HIS A 155 15.26 -22.78 25.49
CA HIS A 155 15.73 -22.12 26.70
C HIS A 155 14.92 -20.86 27.08
N HIS A 156 13.68 -20.73 26.60
CA HIS A 156 12.74 -19.76 27.18
C HIS A 156 11.35 -20.37 27.31
N GLU A 157 11.03 -20.74 28.53
CA GLU A 157 9.70 -21.09 29.02
C GLU A 157 8.71 -19.92 28.77
N ALA A 158 7.50 -20.27 28.32
CA ALA A 158 6.29 -19.44 28.12
C ALA A 158 6.35 -18.42 26.95
N THR A 159 5.51 -18.45 25.91
CA THR A 159 4.13 -18.93 25.74
C THR A 159 3.92 -19.23 24.24
N ARG A 160 3.55 -20.46 23.88
CA ARG A 160 3.08 -20.78 22.53
C ARG A 160 1.77 -20.04 22.26
N LYS A 161 1.81 -18.94 21.50
CA LYS A 161 0.68 -18.49 20.68
C LYS A 161 1.04 -18.68 19.22
N MET A 162 0.77 -19.90 18.75
CA MET A 162 0.68 -20.20 17.32
C MET A 162 -0.40 -19.29 16.71
N ILE A 163 0.00 -18.33 15.90
CA ILE A 163 -0.91 -17.59 15.05
C ILE A 163 -1.14 -18.47 13.81
N LEU A 164 -2.27 -19.16 13.80
CA LEU A 164 -2.79 -19.76 12.57
C LEU A 164 -3.49 -18.63 11.80
N ILE A 165 -2.88 -18.16 10.72
CA ILE A 165 -3.58 -17.37 9.71
C ILE A 165 -4.36 -18.39 8.87
N ARG A 166 -5.69 -18.30 8.87
CA ARG A 166 -6.56 -19.01 7.91
C ARG A 166 -7.03 -18.02 6.86
#